data_AF-X1CJW6-F1
#
_entry.id   AF-X1CJW6-F1
#
_cell.length_a   1.000
_cell.length_b   1.000
_cell.length_c   1.000
_cell.angle_alpha   90.00
_cell.angle_beta   90.00
_cell.angle_gamma   90.00
#
_symmetry.space_group_name_H-M   'P 1'
#
loop_
_entity.id
_entity.type
_entity.pdbx_description
1 polymer ?
#
loop_
_entity_poly.entity_id
_entity_poly.type
_entity_poly.pdbx_seq_one_letter_code
_entity_poly.pdbx_strand_id
1 'polypeptide(L)'
;DYEAILEYGVDENANQDMNPESIHHWAANRISDEYALLRILDSEEARAHLFGDLHVHMLRYFDLRPFCQEWDPRMILENGLPPVESWAHCSKSGPAGSLRVAVTHLAKWLGIIQGEFSGGQGYDYITTFFQFQIIFNNKEL
;
A
#
# COMPACT_ATOMS: atom_id res chain seq x y z
N ASP A 1 -0.83 15.37 -21.03
CA ASP A 1 -1.95 16.30 -21.13
C ASP A 1 -2.78 16.20 -19.86
N TYR A 2 -2.68 17.20 -18.97
CA TYR A 2 -3.38 17.18 -17.68
C TYR A 2 -4.85 17.53 -17.82
N GLU A 3 -5.22 18.36 -18.81
CA GLU A 3 -6.60 18.75 -19.08
C GLU A 3 -7.42 17.53 -19.50
N ALA A 4 -6.86 16.66 -20.32
CA ALA A 4 -7.51 15.39 -20.68
C ALA A 4 -7.79 14.49 -19.46
N ILE A 5 -6.86 14.40 -18.50
CA ILE A 5 -7.05 13.61 -17.26
C ILE A 5 -8.18 14.22 -16.41
N LEU A 6 -8.25 15.55 -16.35
CA LEU A 6 -9.30 16.27 -15.61
C LEU A 6 -10.69 16.09 -16.23
N GLU A 7 -10.79 16.14 -17.56
CA GLU A 7 -12.07 16.09 -18.26
C GLU A 7 -12.62 14.66 -18.39
N TYR A 8 -11.75 13.70 -18.72
CA TYR A 8 -12.15 12.35 -19.12
C TYR A 8 -11.71 11.25 -18.15
N GLY A 9 -10.78 11.56 -17.24
CA GLY A 9 -10.17 10.55 -16.38
C GLY A 9 -9.30 9.55 -17.14
N VAL A 10 -9.01 8.40 -16.51
CA VAL A 10 -8.20 7.32 -17.07
C VAL A 10 -8.85 5.97 -16.76
N ASP A 11 -9.08 5.16 -17.79
CA ASP A 11 -9.61 3.80 -17.68
C ASP A 11 -8.49 2.75 -17.70
N GLU A 12 -7.65 2.77 -16.66
CA GLU A 12 -6.55 1.80 -16.47
C GLU A 12 -6.83 0.80 -15.34
N ASN A 13 -7.80 1.08 -14.44
CA ASN A 13 -8.08 0.27 -13.26
C ASN A 13 -9.56 0.26 -12.90
N ALA A 14 -10.21 -0.90 -13.03
CA ALA A 14 -11.63 -1.08 -12.75
C ALA A 14 -12.03 -0.83 -11.28
N ASN A 15 -11.07 -0.74 -10.36
CA ASN A 15 -11.31 -0.44 -8.94
C ASN A 15 -11.12 1.05 -8.60
N GLN A 16 -10.84 1.92 -9.57
CA GLN A 16 -10.63 3.34 -9.35
C GLN A 16 -11.75 4.16 -9.99
N ASP A 17 -12.49 4.88 -9.16
CA ASP A 17 -13.45 5.89 -9.62
C ASP A 17 -12.75 7.21 -9.91
N MET A 18 -13.32 8.01 -10.81
CA MET A 18 -12.89 9.38 -11.04
C MET A 18 -13.26 10.25 -9.83
N ASN A 19 -12.24 10.70 -9.10
CA ASN A 19 -12.35 11.63 -7.99
C ASN A 19 -11.05 12.46 -7.90
N PRO A 20 -10.99 13.51 -7.06
CA PRO A 20 -9.81 14.38 -6.99
C PRO A 20 -8.49 13.64 -6.71
N GLU A 21 -8.51 12.62 -5.84
CA GLU A 21 -7.32 11.81 -5.55
C GLU A 21 -6.90 10.98 -6.75
N SER A 22 -7.84 10.33 -7.44
CA SER A 22 -7.55 9.57 -8.66
C SER A 22 -6.94 10.45 -9.76
N ILE A 23 -7.45 11.68 -9.94
CA ILE A 23 -6.91 12.63 -10.93
C ILE A 23 -5.46 13.01 -10.60
N HIS A 24 -5.19 13.39 -9.35
CA HIS A 24 -3.83 13.72 -8.91
C HIS A 24 -2.89 12.51 -9.07
N HIS A 25 -3.39 11.33 -8.70
CA HIS A 25 -2.66 10.08 -8.80
C HIS A 25 -2.33 9.71 -10.25
N TRP A 26 -3.29 9.78 -11.18
CA TRP A 26 -3.07 9.51 -12.60
C TRP A 26 -2.06 10.47 -13.22
N ALA A 27 -2.10 11.76 -12.85
CA ALA A 27 -1.13 12.73 -13.31
C ALA A 27 0.29 12.40 -12.83
N ALA A 28 0.45 12.07 -11.54
CA ALA A 28 1.75 11.65 -10.98
C ALA A 28 2.26 10.33 -11.59
N ASN A 29 1.36 9.39 -11.86
CA ASN A 29 1.69 8.11 -12.47
C ASN A 29 2.26 8.29 -13.87
N ARG A 30 1.68 9.16 -14.71
CA ARG A 30 2.22 9.43 -16.07
C ARG A 30 3.66 9.93 -16.02
N ILE A 31 3.96 10.85 -15.09
CA ILE A 31 5.33 11.37 -14.90
C ILE A 31 6.28 10.25 -14.48
N SER A 32 5.85 9.40 -13.56
CA SER A 32 6.67 8.32 -13.03
C SER A 32 6.90 7.20 -14.06
N ASP A 33 5.89 6.86 -14.86
CA ASP A 33 5.98 5.93 -15.99
C ASP A 33 7.01 6.41 -17.03
N GLU A 34 6.92 7.68 -17.44
CA GLU A 34 7.88 8.28 -18.39
C GLU A 34 9.30 8.30 -17.81
N TYR A 35 9.45 8.66 -16.53
CA TYR A 35 10.74 8.65 -15.87
C TYR A 35 11.36 7.25 -15.84
N ALA A 36 10.58 6.23 -15.48
CA ALA A 36 11.06 4.84 -15.44
C ALA A 36 11.54 4.36 -16.82
N LEU A 37 10.78 4.63 -17.88
CA LEU A 37 11.16 4.29 -19.26
C LEU A 37 12.44 5.01 -19.74
N LEU A 38 12.61 6.27 -19.35
CA LEU A 38 13.70 7.11 -19.85
C LEU A 38 14.98 7.00 -19.02
N ARG A 39 14.88 6.66 -17.73
CA ARG A 39 15.97 6.85 -16.76
C ARG A 39 16.30 5.62 -15.93
N ILE A 40 15.41 4.63 -15.87
CA ILE A 40 15.60 3.45 -15.03
C ILE A 40 15.78 2.19 -15.86
N LEU A 41 14.91 1.97 -16.84
CA LEU A 41 15.00 0.83 -17.74
C LEU A 41 16.09 1.05 -18.80
N ASP A 42 16.72 -0.05 -19.22
CA ASP A 42 17.59 -0.02 -20.38
C ASP A 42 16.79 0.22 -21.66
N SER A 43 17.44 0.81 -22.67
CA SER A 43 16.77 1.18 -23.93
C SER A 43 16.03 0.03 -24.61
N GLU A 44 16.57 -1.20 -24.55
CA GLU A 44 15.90 -2.39 -25.11
C GLU A 44 14.71 -2.84 -24.27
N GLU A 45 14.77 -2.71 -22.94
CA GLU A 45 13.67 -3.06 -22.03
C GLU A 45 12.51 -2.08 -22.16
N ALA A 46 12.82 -0.78 -22.20
CA ALA A 46 11.84 0.26 -22.46
C ALA A 46 11.19 0.09 -23.83
N ARG A 47 11.98 -0.23 -24.86
CA ARG A 47 11.46 -0.55 -26.20
C ARG A 47 10.55 -1.77 -26.15
N ALA A 48 10.99 -2.88 -25.56
CA ALA A 48 10.20 -4.09 -25.42
C ALA A 48 8.87 -3.83 -24.69
N HIS A 49 8.87 -2.99 -23.64
CA HIS A 49 7.65 -2.56 -22.96
C HIS A 49 6.72 -1.77 -23.89
N LEU A 50 7.25 -0.74 -24.58
CA LEU A 50 6.46 0.15 -25.44
C LEU A 50 5.88 -0.55 -26.68
N PHE A 51 6.59 -1.55 -27.22
CA PHE A 51 6.14 -2.34 -28.36
C PHE A 51 5.34 -3.58 -27.96
N GLY A 52 5.19 -3.86 -26.67
CA GLY A 52 4.39 -4.98 -26.15
C GLY A 52 5.07 -6.34 -26.22
N ASP A 53 6.39 -6.39 -26.42
CA ASP A 53 7.19 -7.61 -26.33
C ASP A 53 7.26 -8.12 -24.87
N LEU A 54 7.19 -7.20 -23.90
CA LEU A 54 7.02 -7.47 -22.48
C LEU A 54 6.09 -6.45 -21.83
N HIS A 55 5.64 -6.73 -20.61
CA HIS A 55 4.91 -5.78 -19.78
C HIS A 55 5.54 -5.68 -18.39
N VAL A 56 5.99 -4.49 -18.03
CA VAL A 56 6.49 -4.20 -16.68
C VAL A 56 5.31 -3.79 -15.82
N HIS A 57 4.91 -4.68 -14.91
CA HIS A 57 3.83 -4.42 -13.97
C HIS A 57 4.21 -3.27 -13.02
N MET A 58 3.26 -2.36 -12.79
CA MET A 58 3.41 -1.21 -11.90
C MET A 58 4.63 -0.32 -12.22
N LEU A 59 4.92 -0.11 -13.51
CA LEU A 59 6.05 0.69 -13.98
C LEU A 59 6.18 2.06 -13.31
N ARG A 60 5.05 2.77 -13.11
CA ARG A 60 4.93 4.02 -12.33
C ARG A 60 5.49 4.01 -10.90
N TYR A 61 5.79 2.84 -10.34
CA TYR A 61 6.33 2.68 -9.00
C TYR A 61 7.66 1.91 -8.96
N PHE A 62 8.25 1.65 -10.12
CA PHE A 62 9.40 0.77 -10.28
C PHE A 62 10.63 1.23 -9.47
N ASP A 63 10.74 2.52 -9.16
CA ASP A 63 11.81 3.13 -8.38
C ASP A 63 11.60 3.07 -6.85
N LEU A 64 10.36 3.13 -6.39
CA LEU A 64 10.06 3.46 -5.00
C LEU A 64 9.30 2.38 -4.25
N ARG A 65 8.34 1.70 -4.89
CA ARG A 65 7.39 0.85 -4.16
C ARG A 65 7.54 -0.63 -4.53
N PRO A 66 7.80 -1.52 -3.57
CA PRO A 66 7.61 -2.95 -3.78
C PRO A 66 6.16 -3.27 -4.14
N PHE A 67 5.93 -4.48 -4.66
CA PHE A 67 4.63 -4.87 -5.20
C PHE A 67 3.60 -5.20 -4.10
N CYS A 68 3.48 -6.47 -3.71
CA CYS A 68 2.55 -6.90 -2.67
C CYS A 68 3.27 -7.20 -1.35
N GLN A 69 2.52 -7.16 -0.25
CA GLN A 69 3.04 -7.54 1.07
C GLN A 69 1.96 -8.13 1.98
N GLU A 70 2.24 -9.32 2.49
CA GLU A 70 1.55 -9.91 3.63
C GLU A 70 2.29 -9.57 4.93
N TRP A 71 1.57 -9.04 5.91
CA TRP A 71 2.13 -8.61 7.18
C TRP A 71 1.92 -9.66 8.26
N ASP A 72 2.91 -9.82 9.12
CA ASP A 72 2.73 -10.53 10.39
C ASP A 72 1.94 -9.65 11.36
N PRO A 73 0.69 -10.00 11.71
CA PRO A 73 -0.12 -9.16 12.58
C PRO A 73 0.46 -9.03 13.99
N ARG A 74 1.32 -9.97 14.44
CA ARG A 74 1.98 -9.88 15.75
C ARG A 74 2.80 -8.61 15.91
N MET A 75 3.39 -8.10 14.82
CA MET A 75 4.13 -6.84 14.84
C MET A 75 3.28 -5.69 15.42
N ILE A 76 1.99 -5.64 15.06
CA ILE A 76 1.05 -4.62 15.53
C ILE A 76 0.42 -5.02 16.87
N LEU A 77 0.10 -6.30 17.06
CA LEU A 77 -0.54 -6.78 18.28
C LEU A 77 0.38 -6.64 19.50
N GLU A 78 1.67 -6.91 19.35
CA GLU A 78 2.66 -6.91 20.42
C GLU A 78 3.28 -5.52 20.67
N ASN A 79 3.38 -4.66 19.65
CA ASN A 79 4.06 -3.37 19.75
C ASN A 79 3.13 -2.15 19.63
N GLY A 80 1.86 -2.34 19.28
CA GLY A 80 0.93 -1.25 19.05
C GLY A 80 1.03 -0.64 17.65
N LEU A 81 0.66 0.63 17.51
CA LEU A 81 0.52 1.30 16.21
C LEU A 81 1.06 2.76 16.24
N PRO A 82 1.86 3.18 15.25
CA PRO A 82 2.54 2.32 14.29
C PRO A 82 3.65 1.54 15.01
N PRO A 83 3.99 0.31 14.59
CA PRO A 83 5.01 -0.52 15.22
C PRO A 83 6.43 -0.08 14.82
N VAL A 84 6.67 1.24 14.72
CA VAL A 84 7.94 1.84 14.33
C VAL A 84 8.29 3.01 15.24
N GLU A 85 9.56 3.08 15.64
CA GLU A 85 10.01 4.15 16.52
C GLU A 85 10.43 5.41 15.78
N SER A 86 10.87 5.29 14.53
CA SER A 86 11.52 6.33 13.73
C SER A 86 10.57 7.44 13.21
N TRP A 87 9.25 7.27 13.31
CA TRP A 87 8.29 8.24 12.78
C TRP A 87 8.02 9.37 13.76
N ALA A 88 8.81 10.44 13.65
CA ALA A 88 8.83 11.56 14.60
C ALA A 88 7.51 12.35 14.71
N HIS A 89 6.69 12.35 13.66
CA HIS A 89 5.45 13.14 13.59
C HIS A 89 4.18 12.27 13.58
N CYS A 90 4.29 10.99 13.96
CA CYS A 90 3.15 10.09 14.02
C CYS A 90 2.70 9.87 15.48
N SER A 91 1.39 9.96 15.73
CA SER A 91 0.80 9.56 17.00
C SER A 91 0.98 8.06 17.23
N LYS A 92 1.42 7.68 18.43
CA LYS A 92 1.65 6.28 18.81
C LYS A 92 0.59 5.78 19.80
N SER A 93 0.19 4.54 19.63
CA SER A 93 -0.69 3.76 20.51
C SER A 93 0.06 2.51 20.93
N GLY A 94 -0.04 2.13 22.21
CA GLY A 94 0.51 0.86 22.69
C GLY A 94 -0.27 -0.36 22.19
N PRO A 95 0.08 -1.56 22.65
CA PRO A 95 -0.64 -2.79 22.32
C PRO A 95 -2.14 -2.72 22.62
N ALA A 96 -2.95 -3.45 21.86
CA ALA A 96 -4.40 -3.39 21.97
C ALA A 96 -4.92 -4.12 23.23
N GLY A 97 -5.63 -3.41 24.11
CA GLY A 97 -6.27 -3.99 25.29
C GLY A 97 -7.60 -4.72 25.03
N SER A 98 -8.11 -4.73 23.79
CA SER A 98 -9.33 -5.46 23.43
C SER A 98 -9.31 -5.86 21.95
N LEU A 99 -10.08 -6.88 21.57
CA LEU A 99 -10.19 -7.33 20.17
C LEU A 99 -10.62 -6.20 19.23
N ARG A 100 -11.56 -5.34 19.67
CA ARG A 100 -12.02 -4.19 18.87
C ARG A 100 -10.89 -3.23 18.55
N VAL A 101 -10.03 -2.96 19.55
CA VAL A 101 -8.86 -2.09 19.37
C VAL A 101 -7.81 -2.79 18.50
N ALA A 102 -7.62 -4.10 18.65
CA ALA A 102 -6.70 -4.88 17.82
C ALA A 102 -7.07 -4.84 16.33
N VAL A 103 -8.33 -5.09 15.99
CA VAL A 103 -8.85 -4.95 14.62
C VAL A 103 -8.66 -3.52 14.11
N THR A 104 -8.88 -2.52 14.96
CA THR A 104 -8.68 -1.12 14.60
C THR A 104 -7.21 -0.80 14.31
N HIS A 105 -6.27 -1.33 15.11
CA HIS A 105 -4.84 -1.15 14.85
C HIS A 105 -4.43 -1.80 13.53
N LEU A 106 -4.85 -3.04 13.28
CA LEU A 106 -4.53 -3.75 12.04
C LEU A 106 -5.13 -3.04 10.80
N ALA A 107 -6.38 -2.57 10.87
CA ALA A 107 -6.98 -1.82 9.76
C ALA A 107 -6.24 -0.49 9.51
N LYS A 108 -5.87 0.23 10.57
CA LYS A 108 -5.11 1.48 10.43
C LYS A 108 -3.70 1.26 9.90
N TRP A 109 -3.04 0.16 10.28
CA TRP A 109 -1.73 -0.16 9.72
C TRP A 109 -1.79 -0.31 8.21
N LEU A 110 -2.74 -1.10 7.67
CA LEU A 110 -2.95 -1.22 6.22
C LEU A 110 -3.25 0.14 5.57
N GLY A 111 -4.05 1.00 6.21
CA GLY A 111 -4.33 2.34 5.70
C GLY A 111 -3.09 3.25 5.67
N ILE A 112 -2.23 3.16 6.67
CA ILE A 112 -0.97 3.92 6.77
C ILE A 112 -0.02 3.55 5.63
N ILE A 113 0.17 2.25 5.40
CA ILE A 113 1.15 1.72 4.45
C ILE A 113 0.61 1.57 3.03
N GLN A 114 -0.67 1.87 2.78
CA GLN A 114 -1.28 1.75 1.46
C GLN A 114 -0.50 2.54 0.40
N GLY A 115 0.11 3.66 0.79
CA GLY A 115 0.95 4.49 -0.07
C GLY A 115 2.40 4.02 -0.23
N GLU A 116 2.83 2.98 0.47
CA GLU A 116 4.22 2.50 0.46
C GLU A 116 4.44 1.30 -0.49
N PHE A 117 3.37 0.68 -0.97
CA PHE A 117 3.38 -0.46 -1.88
C PHE A 117 2.58 -0.15 -3.15
N SER A 118 2.88 -0.84 -4.24
CA SER A 118 2.16 -0.68 -5.52
C SER A 118 1.04 -1.71 -5.73
N GLY A 119 1.05 -2.79 -4.96
CA GLY A 119 0.11 -3.89 -5.04
C GLY A 119 -0.74 -4.09 -3.78
N GLY A 120 -1.31 -5.29 -3.67
CA GLY A 120 -2.19 -5.68 -2.57
C GLY A 120 -1.43 -5.88 -1.27
N GLN A 121 -2.10 -5.57 -0.16
CA GLN A 121 -1.56 -5.76 1.18
C GLN A 121 -2.56 -6.49 2.06
N GLY A 122 -2.05 -7.37 2.94
CA GLY A 122 -2.89 -8.22 3.78
C GLY A 122 -2.18 -8.70 5.03
N TYR A 123 -2.81 -9.61 5.76
CA TYR A 123 -2.25 -10.24 6.95
C TYR A 123 -2.26 -11.76 6.83
N ASP A 124 -1.17 -12.37 7.23
CA ASP A 124 -1.09 -13.82 7.35
C ASP A 124 -1.71 -14.31 8.67
N TYR A 125 -2.44 -15.43 8.60
CA TYR A 125 -2.98 -16.15 9.76
C TYR A 125 -3.78 -15.29 10.76
N ILE A 126 -4.44 -14.23 10.30
CA ILE A 126 -5.10 -13.24 11.17
C ILE A 126 -6.12 -13.87 12.14
N THR A 127 -6.83 -14.91 11.70
CA THR A 127 -7.82 -15.63 12.52
C THR A 127 -7.16 -16.39 13.67
N THR A 128 -6.00 -16.99 13.43
CA THR A 128 -5.19 -17.67 14.44
C THR A 128 -4.74 -16.68 15.52
N PHE A 129 -4.23 -15.52 15.13
CA PHE A 129 -3.74 -14.54 16.10
C PHE A 129 -4.85 -13.82 16.87
N PHE A 130 -6.02 -13.63 16.27
CA PHE A 130 -7.19 -13.14 17.00
C PHE A 130 -7.67 -14.10 18.09
N GLN A 131 -7.62 -15.40 17.85
CA GLN A 131 -7.97 -16.38 18.86
C GLN A 131 -7.09 -16.23 20.13
N PHE A 132 -5.78 -16.04 19.95
CA PHE A 132 -4.86 -15.80 21.07
C PHE A 132 -5.16 -14.48 21.80
N GLN A 133 -5.39 -13.38 21.08
CA GLN A 133 -5.73 -12.09 21.70
C GLN A 133 -6.98 -12.17 22.60
N ILE A 134 -7.99 -12.92 22.17
CA ILE A 134 -9.22 -13.15 22.95
C ILE A 134 -8.93 -13.98 24.20
N ILE A 135 -8.12 -15.04 24.08
CA ILE A 135 -7.79 -15.93 25.20
C ILE A 135 -6.96 -15.20 26.26
N PHE A 136 -5.96 -14.41 25.87
CA PHE A 136 -5.10 -13.71 26.83
C PHE A 136 -5.84 -12.58 27.55
N ASN A 137 -6.70 -11.82 26.86
CA ASN A 137 -7.51 -10.78 27.52
C ASN A 137 -8.59 -11.33 28.44
N ASN A 138 -9.07 -12.56 28.23
CA ASN A 138 -10.02 -13.22 29.12
C ASN A 138 -9.36 -13.91 30.33
N LYS A 139 -8.03 -13.95 30.42
CA LYS A 139 -7.31 -14.48 31.59
C LYS A 139 -7.01 -13.41 32.66
N GLU A 140 -7.38 -12.16 32.42
CA GLU A 140 -7.28 -11.07 33.41
C GLU A 140 -8.63 -10.68 34.06
N LEU A 141 -9.63 -11.56 34.01
CA LEU A 141 -10.92 -11.42 34.73
C LEU A 141 -11.12 -12.53 35.76
#